data_AF-A0A2G8B4C5-F1
#
_entry.id   AF-A0A2G8B4C5-F1
#
_cell.length_a   1.000
_cell.length_b   1.000
_cell.length_c   1.000
_cell.angle_alpha   90.00
_cell.angle_beta   90.00
_cell.angle_gamma   90.00
#
_symmetry.space_group_name_H-M   'P 1'
#
loop_
_entity.id
_entity.type
_entity.pdbx_description
1 polymer ?
#
loop_
_entity_poly.entity_id
_entity_poly.type
_entity_poly.pdbx_seq_one_letter_code
_entity_poly.pdbx_strand_id
1 'polypeptide(L)'
;MPDDVIGDQYPQPDPRGWLVFTHLPADLQRAEDATLFHDLAMFARKARYNTDTCRREMTRPATDAERTLLQHLGFQLPDDLTTVVYYQSPTMRARCWPQLEGATP
;
A
#
# COMPACT_ATOMS: atom_id res chain seq x y z
N MET A 1 26.49 0.04 6.29
CA MET A 1 25.49 1.01 6.80
C MET A 1 24.26 0.21 7.18
N PRO A 2 23.58 0.50 8.29
CA PRO A 2 22.42 -0.25 8.75
C PRO A 2 21.13 0.09 7.96
N ASP A 3 21.25 0.46 6.68
CA ASP A 3 20.16 1.01 5.87
C ASP A 3 19.45 -0.04 5.00
N ASP A 4 19.75 -1.33 5.20
CA ASP A 4 19.18 -2.44 4.41
C ASP A 4 17.99 -3.13 5.10
N VAL A 5 17.53 -2.63 6.25
CA VAL A 5 16.41 -3.21 7.00
C VAL A 5 15.16 -2.33 6.91
N ILE A 6 13.99 -2.98 7.00
CA ILE A 6 12.70 -2.31 7.14
C ILE A 6 12.53 -1.94 8.63
N GLY A 7 12.19 -0.69 8.89
CA GLY A 7 11.96 -0.20 10.24
C GLY A 7 10.62 -0.62 10.82
N ASP A 8 10.35 -0.19 12.06
CA ASP A 8 9.07 -0.47 12.72
C ASP A 8 7.88 0.13 11.97
N GLN A 9 6.76 -0.59 11.99
CA GLN A 9 5.48 -0.11 11.49
C GLN A 9 4.96 1.02 12.39
N TYR A 10 4.36 2.05 11.79
CA TYR A 10 3.64 3.06 12.56
C TYR A 10 2.39 2.47 13.25
N PRO A 11 1.99 2.99 14.43
CA PRO A 11 0.81 2.54 15.15
C PRO A 11 -0.45 2.54 14.28
N GLN A 12 -1.22 1.45 14.35
CA GLN A 12 -2.46 1.27 13.58
C GLN A 12 -3.70 1.62 14.43
N PRO A 13 -4.78 2.17 13.83
CA PRO A 13 -4.94 2.46 12.40
C PRO A 13 -4.27 3.79 11.99
N ASP A 14 -3.38 3.73 10.99
CA ASP A 14 -2.80 4.94 10.37
C ASP A 14 -3.63 5.35 9.14
N PRO A 15 -3.96 6.66 8.95
CA PRO A 15 -4.73 7.12 7.80
C PRO A 15 -4.06 6.82 6.44
N ARG A 16 -2.74 6.62 6.40
CA ARG A 16 -1.98 6.27 5.19
C ARG A 16 -2.03 4.76 4.88
N GLY A 17 -2.61 3.95 5.76
CA GLY A 17 -2.76 2.50 5.61
C GLY A 17 -1.66 1.70 6.33
N TRP A 18 -1.59 0.40 6.03
CA TRP A 18 -0.72 -0.54 6.77
C TRP A 18 0.76 -0.43 6.43
N LEU A 19 1.10 -0.01 5.20
CA LEU A 19 2.48 0.00 4.71
C LEU A 19 3.17 1.33 4.98
N VAL A 20 3.26 1.67 6.26
CA VAL A 20 3.87 2.89 6.75
C VAL A 20 4.88 2.51 7.82
N PHE A 21 6.15 2.73 7.53
CA PHE A 21 7.28 2.32 8.36
C PHE A 21 8.17 3.51 8.68
N THR A 22 8.91 3.43 9.77
CA THR A 22 9.86 4.49 10.20
C THR A 22 10.96 4.75 9.17
N HIS A 23 11.40 3.70 8.47
CA HIS A 23 12.34 3.78 7.34
C HIS A 23 12.21 2.54 6.46
N LEU A 24 12.64 2.65 5.21
CA LEU A 24 12.71 1.57 4.23
C LEU A 24 14.13 1.51 3.64
N PRO A 25 14.59 0.32 3.21
CA PRO A 25 15.79 0.19 2.40
C PRO A 25 15.70 1.05 1.13
N ALA A 26 16.84 1.59 0.68
CA ALA A 26 16.87 2.54 -0.44
C ALA A 26 16.20 2.00 -1.72
N ASP A 27 16.36 0.71 -2.01
CA ASP A 27 15.76 0.06 -3.18
C ASP A 27 14.24 -0.03 -3.05
N LEU A 28 13.76 -0.36 -1.85
CA LEU A 28 12.34 -0.49 -1.55
C LEU A 28 11.65 0.88 -1.51
N GLN A 29 12.32 1.89 -0.94
CA GLN A 29 11.87 3.28 -0.96
C GLN A 29 11.71 3.78 -2.40
N ARG A 30 12.72 3.56 -3.26
CA ARG A 30 12.64 3.95 -4.69
C ARG A 30 11.51 3.24 -5.43
N ALA A 31 11.28 1.96 -5.14
CA ALA A 31 10.18 1.21 -5.73
C ALA A 31 8.81 1.73 -5.28
N GLU A 32 8.65 2.06 -3.99
CA GLU A 32 7.43 2.65 -3.44
C GLU A 32 7.15 4.04 -4.03
N ASP A 33 8.18 4.89 -4.17
CA ASP A 33 8.06 6.23 -4.75
C ASP A 33 7.69 6.19 -6.24
N ALA A 34 8.31 5.29 -7.02
CA ALA A 34 7.95 5.07 -8.42
C ALA A 34 6.48 4.61 -8.56
N THR A 35 6.05 3.70 -7.68
CA THR A 35 4.67 3.22 -7.65
C THR A 35 3.69 4.33 -7.25
N LEU A 36 4.03 5.16 -6.26
CA LEU A 36 3.23 6.31 -5.85
C LEU A 36 3.01 7.28 -7.01
N PHE A 37 4.07 7.61 -7.75
CA PHE A 37 3.99 8.49 -8.90
C PHE A 37 3.11 7.90 -10.02
N HIS A 38 3.30 6.62 -10.34
CA HIS A 38 2.49 5.93 -11.33
C HIS A 38 1.02 5.84 -10.91
N ASP A 39 0.74 5.51 -9.65
CA ASP A 39 -0.62 5.44 -9.11
C ASP A 39 -1.31 6.80 -9.22
N LEU A 40 -0.63 7.90 -8.85
CA LEU A 40 -1.19 9.25 -8.94
C LEU A 40 -1.56 9.61 -10.38
N ALA A 41 -0.68 9.32 -11.34
CA ALA A 41 -0.92 9.57 -12.76
C ALA A 41 -2.11 8.76 -13.32
N MET A 42 -2.29 7.54 -12.82
CA MET A 42 -3.34 6.63 -13.29
C MET A 42 -4.66 6.81 -12.56
N PHE A 43 -4.65 7.26 -11.31
CA PHE A 43 -5.83 7.36 -10.45
C PHE A 43 -6.92 8.22 -11.06
N ALA A 44 -6.55 9.40 -11.60
CA ALA A 44 -7.52 10.29 -12.26
C ALA A 44 -8.28 9.58 -13.39
N ARG A 45 -7.60 8.71 -14.14
CA ARG A 45 -8.13 8.01 -15.34
C ARG A 45 -8.85 6.70 -15.02
N LYS A 46 -8.37 5.96 -14.02
CA LYS A 46 -8.83 4.59 -13.73
C LYS A 46 -9.71 4.47 -12.49
N ALA A 47 -9.62 5.40 -11.54
CA ALA A 47 -10.37 5.27 -10.29
C ALA A 47 -11.88 5.40 -10.53
N ARG A 48 -12.63 4.45 -9.99
CA ARG A 48 -14.10 4.43 -10.03
C ARG A 48 -14.64 4.79 -8.66
N TYR A 49 -15.81 5.42 -8.64
CA TYR A 49 -16.51 5.67 -7.39
C TYR A 49 -17.12 4.37 -6.89
N ASN A 50 -16.79 4.00 -5.65
CA ASN A 50 -17.37 2.89 -4.93
C ASN A 50 -18.46 3.44 -4.01
N THR A 51 -19.69 2.95 -4.17
CA THR A 51 -20.87 3.39 -3.41
C THR A 51 -20.88 2.85 -1.98
N ASP A 52 -20.25 1.70 -1.74
CA ASP A 52 -20.25 1.05 -0.42
C ASP A 52 -19.28 1.77 0.53
N THR A 53 -18.15 2.22 0.01
CA THR A 53 -17.12 2.98 0.75
C THR A 53 -17.20 4.49 0.54
N CYS A 54 -18.13 4.95 -0.30
CA CYS A 54 -18.35 6.35 -0.66
C CYS A 54 -17.10 7.11 -1.16
N ARG A 55 -16.14 6.42 -1.79
CA ARG A 55 -14.85 7.00 -2.23
C ARG A 55 -14.44 6.55 -3.62
N ARG A 56 -13.54 7.30 -4.25
CA ARG A 56 -12.89 6.85 -5.50
C ARG A 56 -11.79 5.87 -5.17
N GLU A 57 -11.79 4.74 -5.87
CA GLU A 57 -10.85 3.65 -5.67
C GLU A 57 -10.32 3.18 -7.02
N MET A 58 -9.05 2.80 -7.04
CA MET A 58 -8.42 2.13 -8.16
C MET A 58 -7.89 0.78 -7.68
N THR A 59 -8.18 -0.28 -8.42
CA THR A 59 -7.65 -1.61 -8.13
C THR A 59 -6.53 -1.95 -9.09
N ARG A 60 -5.51 -2.62 -8.58
CA ARG A 60 -4.41 -3.20 -9.37
C ARG A 60 -3.79 -4.39 -8.63
N PRO A 61 -3.00 -5.24 -9.31
CA PRO A 61 -2.17 -6.22 -8.63
C PRO A 61 -1.23 -5.56 -7.62
N ALA A 62 -0.95 -6.27 -6.53
CA ALA A 62 0.06 -5.86 -5.56
C ALA A 62 1.45 -5.86 -6.19
N THR A 63 2.21 -4.78 -5.98
CA THR A 63 3.59 -4.72 -6.46
C THR A 63 4.50 -5.62 -5.63
N ASP A 64 5.65 -6.00 -6.16
CA ASP A 64 6.65 -6.78 -5.42
C ASP A 64 7.08 -6.08 -4.12
N ALA A 65 7.14 -4.75 -4.14
CA ALA A 65 7.43 -3.94 -2.96
C ALA A 65 6.33 -4.09 -1.89
N GLU A 66 5.05 -3.96 -2.28
CA GLU A 66 3.92 -4.14 -1.37
C GLU A 66 3.88 -5.56 -0.80
N ARG A 67 4.12 -6.58 -1.64
CA ARG A 67 4.19 -7.98 -1.22
C ARG A 67 5.31 -8.21 -0.20
N THR A 68 6.49 -7.67 -0.46
CA THR A 68 7.64 -7.75 0.46
C THR A 68 7.31 -7.11 1.80
N LEU A 69 6.70 -5.92 1.79
CA LEU A 69 6.32 -5.21 3.01
C LEU A 69 5.22 -5.93 3.82
N LEU A 70 4.22 -6.50 3.15
CA LEU A 70 3.18 -7.27 3.82
C LEU A 70 3.71 -8.60 4.40
N GLN A 71 4.62 -9.27 3.69
CA GLN A 71 5.32 -10.45 4.23
C GLN A 71 6.18 -10.08 5.44
N HIS A 72 6.85 -8.94 5.41
CA HIS A 72 7.60 -8.44 6.56
C HIS A 72 6.69 -8.20 7.78
N LEU A 73 5.45 -7.76 7.56
CA LEU A 73 4.46 -7.63 8.62
C LEU A 73 3.94 -8.97 9.14
N GLY A 74 4.22 -10.10 8.49
CA GLY A 74 3.79 -11.45 8.91
C GLY A 74 2.65 -12.05 8.07
N PHE A 75 2.10 -11.32 7.10
CA PHE A 75 0.98 -11.81 6.32
C PHE A 75 1.37 -12.93 5.35
N GLN A 76 0.52 -13.96 5.28
CA GLN A 76 0.55 -14.96 4.21
C GLN A 76 -0.20 -14.39 3.00
N LEU A 77 0.46 -14.32 1.85
CA LEU A 77 -0.08 -13.63 0.67
C LEU A 77 -0.56 -14.62 -0.39
N PRO A 78 -1.76 -14.40 -0.98
CA PRO A 78 -2.15 -15.11 -2.19
C PRO A 78 -1.28 -14.67 -3.39
N ASP A 79 -1.21 -15.52 -4.41
CA ASP A 79 -0.50 -15.22 -5.66
C ASP A 79 -1.15 -14.01 -6.34
N ASP A 80 -2.47 -14.03 -6.51
CA ASP A 80 -3.25 -12.94 -7.11
C ASP A 80 -3.72 -11.91 -6.06
N LEU A 81 -2.77 -11.35 -5.31
CA LEU A 81 -3.07 -10.29 -4.33
C LEU A 81 -3.42 -8.98 -5.04
N THR A 82 -4.56 -8.41 -4.68
CA THR A 82 -5.07 -7.14 -5.19
C THR A 82 -4.84 -6.03 -4.18
N THR A 83 -4.28 -4.92 -4.65
CA THR A 83 -4.16 -3.66 -3.91
C THR A 83 -5.29 -2.73 -4.32
N VAL A 84 -6.05 -2.26 -3.34
CA VAL A 84 -7.01 -1.17 -3.51
C VAL A 84 -6.33 0.13 -3.10
N VAL A 85 -6.23 1.06 -4.04
CA VAL A 85 -5.63 2.38 -3.85
C VAL A 85 -6.74 3.43 -3.79
N TYR A 86 -6.69 4.29 -2.78
CA TYR A 86 -7.54 5.49 -2.68
C TYR A 86 -6.74 6.64 -2.07
N TYR A 87 -7.27 7.85 -2.16
CA TYR A 87 -6.61 9.04 -1.63
C TYR A 87 -7.51 9.68 -0.57
N GLN A 88 -7.01 9.81 0.66
CA GLN A 88 -7.73 10.49 1.75
C GLN A 88 -7.68 12.01 1.59
N SER A 89 -6.59 12.51 1.00
CA SER A 89 -6.41 13.89 0.59
C SER A 89 -5.66 13.89 -0.76
N PRO A 90 -5.58 15.03 -1.48
CA PRO A 90 -4.90 15.09 -2.78
C PRO A 90 -3.47 14.55 -2.79
N THR A 91 -2.79 14.51 -1.64
CA THR A 91 -1.40 14.04 -1.50
C THR A 91 -1.25 12.78 -0.67
N MET A 92 -2.30 12.34 0.05
CA MET A 92 -2.23 11.21 0.96
C MET A 92 -2.83 9.96 0.32
N ARG A 93 -1.98 9.16 -0.33
CA ARG A 93 -2.32 7.82 -0.83
C ARG A 93 -2.50 6.87 0.34
N ALA A 94 -3.64 6.19 0.37
CA ALA A 94 -3.91 5.06 1.24
C ALA A 94 -4.07 3.78 0.41
N ARG A 95 -3.71 2.65 1.01
CA ARG A 95 -3.78 1.33 0.38
C ARG A 95 -4.40 0.35 1.36
N CYS A 96 -5.29 -0.49 0.85
CA CYS A 96 -5.83 -1.63 1.60
C CYS A 96 -5.85 -2.88 0.74
N TRP A 97 -5.90 -4.02 1.42
CA TRP A 97 -5.89 -5.36 0.83
C TRP A 97 -7.11 -6.11 1.35
N PRO A 98 -8.27 -6.03 0.66
CA PRO A 98 -9.51 -6.66 1.11
C PRO A 98 -9.36 -8.16 1.38
N GLN A 99 -8.47 -8.84 0.63
CA GLN A 99 -8.16 -10.26 0.79
C GLN A 99 -7.44 -10.59 2.11
N LEU A 100 -6.85 -9.60 2.77
CA LEU A 100 -6.12 -9.73 4.03
C LEU A 100 -6.91 -9.12 5.21
N GLU A 101 -8.08 -8.53 4.96
CA GLU A 101 -8.91 -7.98 6.02
C GLU A 101 -9.42 -9.12 6.92
N GLY A 102 -9.15 -9.03 8.24
CA GLY A 102 -9.45 -10.07 9.21
C GLY A 102 -8.37 -11.14 9.38
N ALA A 103 -7.34 -11.16 8.53
CA ALA A 103 -6.12 -11.92 8.80
C ALA A 103 -5.33 -11.22 9.90
N THR A 104 -4.88 -11.98 10.91
CA THR A 104 -3.93 -11.47 11.91
C THR A 104 -2.53 -11.91 11.49
N PRO A 105 -1.57 -10.99 11.34
CA PRO A 105 -0.17 -11.34 11.10
C PRO A 105 0.48 -12.05 12.30
#